data_AF-A0A956I7R8-F1
#
_entry.id   AF-A0A956I7R8-F1
#
_cell.length_a   1.000
_cell.length_b   1.000
_cell.length_c   1.000
_cell.angle_alpha   90.00
_cell.angle_beta   90.00
_cell.angle_gamma   90.00
#
_symmetry.space_group_name_H-M   'P 1'
#
loop_
_entity.id
_entity.type
_entity.pdbx_description
1 polymer ?
#
loop_
_entity_poly.entity_id
_entity_poly.type
_entity_poly.pdbx_seq_one_letter_code
_entity_poly.pdbx_strand_id
1 'polypeptide(L)'
;MAVAALVLGIGSSAYAHPVTVDGDAADWFAAPVGSAVNVGRLQRDASGGGEIVFVDADDDVRNDLATGMANEIADLREVRVTADATNLYFLVDLDGTTDGANPPMVQIAIDLDRTADSGARFFA
;
A
#
# COMPACT_ATOMS: atom_id res chain seq x y z
N MET A 1 2.01 34.05 -43.13
CA MET A 1 1.10 33.74 -42.00
C MET A 1 1.64 32.51 -41.31
N ALA A 2 2.11 32.65 -40.07
CA ALA A 2 2.58 31.50 -39.28
C ALA A 2 1.39 30.93 -38.50
N VAL A 3 1.10 29.64 -38.70
CA VAL A 3 0.09 28.92 -37.94
C VAL A 3 0.77 28.38 -36.68
N ALA A 4 0.41 28.92 -35.52
CA ALA A 4 0.82 28.36 -34.24
C ALA A 4 -0.05 27.14 -33.94
N ALA A 5 0.57 25.95 -33.91
CA ALA A 5 -0.10 24.73 -33.48
C ALA A 5 -0.15 24.70 -31.94
N LEU A 6 -1.35 24.84 -31.37
CA LEU A 6 -1.61 24.60 -29.96
C LEU A 6 -1.58 23.08 -29.72
N VAL A 7 -0.49 22.58 -29.13
CA VAL A 7 -0.42 21.21 -28.64
C VAL A 7 -1.17 21.17 -27.30
N LEU A 8 -2.39 20.64 -27.32
CA LEU A 8 -3.13 20.33 -26.10
C LEU A 8 -2.46 19.12 -25.44
N GLY A 9 -1.64 19.36 -24.44
CA GLY A 9 -1.06 18.30 -23.62
C GLY A 9 -2.16 17.60 -22.85
N ILE A 10 -2.60 16.43 -23.33
CA ILE A 10 -3.35 15.46 -22.53
C ILE A 10 -2.40 14.95 -21.45
N GLY A 11 -2.37 15.66 -20.31
CA GLY A 11 -1.72 15.16 -19.11
C GLY A 11 -2.37 13.84 -18.74
N SER A 12 -1.57 12.80 -18.55
CA SER A 12 -2.02 11.56 -17.94
C SER A 12 -2.63 11.92 -16.59
N SER A 13 -3.95 11.74 -16.44
CA SER A 13 -4.58 11.85 -15.13
C SER A 13 -3.85 10.89 -14.20
N ALA A 14 -3.29 11.41 -13.10
CA ALA A 14 -2.81 10.55 -12.03
C ALA A 14 -4.04 9.78 -11.54
N TYR A 15 -4.03 8.46 -11.80
CA TYR A 15 -5.09 7.54 -11.45
C TYR A 15 -5.02 7.11 -9.97
N ALA A 16 -4.31 7.90 -9.16
CA ALA A 16 -3.99 7.75 -7.74
C ALA A 16 -4.18 9.15 -7.09
N HIS A 17 -4.11 9.23 -5.76
CA HIS A 17 -4.35 10.48 -5.04
C HIS A 17 -3.30 10.69 -3.93
N PRO A 18 -3.04 11.94 -3.54
CA PRO A 18 -2.17 12.21 -2.40
C PRO A 18 -2.83 11.77 -1.09
N VAL A 19 -1.98 11.51 -0.10
CA VAL A 19 -2.35 11.25 1.30
C VAL A 19 -1.52 12.17 2.18
N THR A 20 -2.15 12.78 3.19
CA THR A 20 -1.45 13.48 4.25
C THR A 20 -1.05 12.45 5.31
N VAL A 21 0.25 12.33 5.61
CA VAL A 21 0.72 11.33 6.58
C VAL A 21 0.58 11.87 8.00
N ASP A 22 -0.66 11.96 8.49
CA ASP A 22 -1.02 12.43 9.83
C ASP A 22 -1.88 11.43 10.62
N GLY A 23 -2.22 10.30 10.01
CA GLY A 23 -3.04 9.23 10.60
C GLY A 23 -4.54 9.42 10.39
N ASP A 24 -4.98 10.41 9.59
CA ASP A 24 -6.40 10.54 9.24
C ASP A 24 -6.83 9.44 8.25
N ALA A 25 -7.77 8.60 8.66
CA ALA A 25 -8.33 7.56 7.82
C ALA A 25 -9.18 8.13 6.66
N ALA A 26 -9.62 9.39 6.74
CA ALA A 26 -10.43 10.03 5.71
C ALA A 26 -9.67 10.25 4.39
N ASP A 27 -8.33 10.22 4.43
CA ASP A 27 -7.49 10.26 3.24
C ASP A 27 -7.56 8.97 2.40
N TRP A 28 -8.13 7.89 2.97
CA TRP A 28 -8.26 6.59 2.31
C TRP A 28 -9.74 6.27 2.06
N PHE A 29 -10.13 6.11 0.80
CA PHE A 29 -11.52 5.93 0.41
C PHE A 29 -11.92 4.47 0.20
N ALA A 30 -10.97 3.56 -0.01
CA ALA A 30 -11.31 2.19 -0.37
C ALA A 30 -12.10 1.50 0.74
N ALA A 31 -13.12 0.73 0.34
CA ALA A 31 -13.92 -0.05 1.28
C ALA A 31 -13.21 -1.38 1.60
N PRO A 32 -13.37 -1.93 2.81
CA PRO A 32 -12.87 -3.26 3.15
C PRO A 32 -13.37 -4.30 2.14
N VAL A 33 -12.45 -5.10 1.59
CA VAL A 33 -12.77 -6.13 0.59
C VAL A 33 -13.18 -7.42 1.28
N GLY A 34 -14.37 -7.40 1.87
CA GLY A 34 -14.87 -8.40 2.84
C GLY A 34 -15.03 -9.87 2.41
N SER A 35 -14.45 -10.34 1.30
CA SER A 35 -14.40 -11.77 0.97
C SER A 35 -13.22 -12.21 0.10
N ALA A 36 -12.29 -11.32 -0.23
CA ALA A 36 -11.15 -11.67 -1.09
C ALA A 36 -9.84 -11.41 -0.36
N VAL A 37 -9.56 -12.32 0.57
CA VAL A 37 -8.27 -12.44 1.23
C VAL A 37 -7.20 -12.89 0.22
N ASN A 38 -5.97 -12.47 0.43
CA ASN A 38 -4.78 -12.82 -0.34
C ASN A 38 -4.87 -12.42 -1.83
N VAL A 39 -5.63 -11.37 -2.14
CA VAL A 39 -5.78 -10.84 -3.50
C VAL A 39 -5.74 -9.31 -3.48
N GLY A 40 -4.75 -8.73 -4.17
CA GLY A 40 -4.66 -7.29 -4.39
C GLY A 40 -5.74 -6.80 -5.37
N ARG A 41 -6.41 -5.70 -5.03
CA ARG A 41 -7.50 -5.11 -5.83
C ARG A 41 -7.32 -3.62 -5.97
N LEU A 42 -7.50 -3.11 -7.19
CA LEU A 42 -7.60 -1.67 -7.44
C LEU A 42 -9.04 -1.20 -7.21
N GLN A 43 -9.24 -0.29 -6.27
CA GLN A 43 -10.47 0.46 -6.10
C GLN A 43 -10.30 1.88 -6.64
N ARG A 44 -11.40 2.49 -7.11
CA ARG A 44 -11.39 3.87 -7.61
C ARG A 44 -12.53 4.67 -7.02
N ASP A 45 -12.27 5.93 -6.70
CA ASP A 45 -13.30 6.87 -6.30
C ASP A 45 -14.04 7.46 -7.52
N ALA A 46 -15.00 8.35 -7.26
CA ALA A 46 -15.76 9.03 -8.30
C ALA A 46 -14.91 9.99 -9.17
N SER A 47 -13.77 10.45 -8.64
CA SER A 47 -12.82 11.34 -9.34
C SER A 47 -11.80 10.54 -10.17
N GLY A 48 -11.80 9.21 -10.08
CA GLY A 48 -10.85 8.31 -10.72
C GLY A 48 -9.54 8.11 -9.97
N GLY A 49 -9.39 8.70 -8.77
CA GLY A 49 -8.31 8.39 -7.84
C GLY A 49 -8.37 6.92 -7.46
N GLY A 50 -7.21 6.28 -7.33
CA GLY A 50 -7.10 4.82 -7.21
C GLY A 50 -6.26 4.40 -6.03
N GLU A 51 -6.72 3.36 -5.35
CA GLU A 51 -6.04 2.70 -4.23
C GLU A 51 -5.92 1.21 -4.55
N ILE A 52 -4.71 0.65 -4.40
CA ILE A 52 -4.53 -0.80 -4.37
C ILE A 52 -4.76 -1.24 -2.93
N VAL A 53 -5.69 -2.17 -2.71
CA VAL A 53 -5.96 -2.78 -1.42
C VAL A 53 -5.63 -4.26 -1.49
N PHE A 54 -4.81 -4.72 -0.57
CA PHE A 54 -4.53 -6.12 -0.32
C PHE A 54 -5.00 -6.43 1.11
N VAL A 55 -5.94 -7.36 1.24
CA VAL A 55 -6.35 -7.89 2.53
C VAL A 55 -5.68 -9.24 2.70
N ASP A 56 -4.98 -9.40 3.82
CA ASP A 56 -4.34 -10.66 4.17
C ASP A 56 -5.35 -11.60 4.84
N ALA A 57 -5.04 -12.89 4.91
CA ALA A 57 -5.89 -13.84 5.60
C ALA A 57 -5.77 -13.67 7.11
N ASP A 58 -6.88 -13.86 7.82
CA ASP A 58 -6.86 -13.77 9.27
C ASP A 58 -5.94 -14.86 9.87
N ASP A 59 -5.15 -14.47 10.88
CA ASP A 59 -4.19 -15.33 11.58
C ASP A 59 -3.06 -15.87 10.67
N ASP A 60 -2.78 -15.23 9.53
CA ASP A 60 -1.65 -15.54 8.64
C ASP A 60 -0.36 -14.83 9.09
N VAL A 61 0.03 -15.12 10.33
CA VAL A 61 1.17 -14.48 10.99
C VAL A 61 2.44 -15.32 10.89
N ARG A 62 3.61 -14.67 10.96
CA ARG A 62 4.90 -15.35 11.15
C ARG A 62 4.88 -16.20 12.42
N ASN A 63 5.21 -17.48 12.27
CA ASN A 63 5.28 -18.45 13.36
C ASN A 63 6.71 -18.70 13.90
N ASP A 64 7.70 -18.00 13.35
CA ASP A 64 9.13 -18.15 13.68
C ASP A 64 9.69 -16.98 14.51
N LEU A 65 8.81 -16.13 15.05
CA LEU A 65 9.18 -15.08 15.97
C LEU A 65 9.63 -15.68 17.32
N ALA A 66 10.53 -14.98 18.02
CA ALA A 66 11.03 -15.44 19.31
C ALA A 66 9.89 -15.72 20.31
N THR A 67 10.10 -16.67 21.23
CA THR A 67 9.10 -17.05 22.23
C THR A 67 8.58 -15.82 23.00
N GLY A 68 7.25 -15.63 23.01
CA GLY A 68 6.60 -14.44 23.59
C GLY A 68 6.38 -13.27 22.62
N MET A 69 6.84 -13.39 21.37
CA MET A 69 6.51 -12.51 20.24
C MET A 69 5.58 -13.20 19.20
N ALA A 70 5.43 -14.52 19.30
CA ALA A 70 4.49 -15.31 18.51
C ALA A 70 3.06 -15.09 19.05
N ASN A 71 2.49 -13.95 18.71
CA ASN A 71 1.07 -13.59 18.88
C ASN A 71 0.70 -12.71 17.68
N GLU A 72 -0.59 -12.43 17.53
CA GLU A 72 -1.27 -11.62 16.52
C GLU A 72 -0.73 -10.17 16.39
N ILE A 73 0.32 -9.83 17.15
CA ILE A 73 0.95 -8.49 17.16
C ILE A 73 1.55 -8.05 15.82
N ALA A 74 1.92 -9.01 14.99
CA ALA A 74 2.42 -8.78 13.64
C ALA A 74 1.54 -9.48 12.59
N ASP A 75 0.29 -9.79 12.94
CA ASP A 75 -0.67 -10.30 11.98
C ASP A 75 -1.08 -9.16 11.05
N LEU A 76 -0.74 -9.30 9.78
CA LEU A 76 -1.06 -8.31 8.76
C LEU A 76 -2.54 -8.44 8.44
N ARG A 77 -3.29 -7.34 8.45
CA ARG A 77 -4.72 -7.38 8.11
C ARG A 77 -4.96 -6.76 6.74
N GLU A 78 -4.33 -5.63 6.49
CA GLU A 78 -4.52 -4.90 5.24
C GLU A 78 -3.31 -4.06 4.86
N VAL A 79 -3.04 -3.99 3.56
CA VAL A 79 -2.11 -3.02 2.98
C VAL A 79 -2.86 -2.22 1.92
N ARG A 80 -2.79 -0.90 2.02
CA ARG A 80 -3.25 0.01 0.98
C ARG A 80 -2.08 0.77 0.39
N VAL A 81 -2.14 1.00 -0.91
CA VAL A 81 -1.13 1.74 -1.65
C VAL A 81 -1.78 2.73 -2.61
N THR A 82 -1.32 3.97 -2.55
CA THR A 82 -1.65 5.04 -3.51
C THR A 82 -0.42 5.92 -3.71
N ALA A 83 -0.47 6.88 -4.63
CA ALA A 83 0.68 7.70 -4.98
C ALA A 83 0.27 9.08 -5.47
N ASP A 84 1.21 10.02 -5.40
CA ASP A 84 1.15 11.27 -6.15
C ASP A 84 2.35 11.38 -7.12
N ALA A 85 2.63 12.58 -7.62
CA ALA A 85 3.74 12.79 -8.55
C ALA A 85 5.14 12.60 -7.94
N THR A 86 5.24 12.53 -6.60
CA THR A 86 6.50 12.56 -5.84
C THR A 86 6.61 11.39 -4.86
N ASN A 87 5.51 10.93 -4.29
CA ASN A 87 5.46 10.02 -3.16
C ASN A 87 4.64 8.77 -3.47
N LEU A 88 5.03 7.66 -2.85
CA LEU A 88 4.24 6.45 -2.72
C LEU A 88 3.79 6.36 -1.25
N TYR A 89 2.49 6.20 -1.04
CA TYR A 89 1.88 6.16 0.28
C TYR A 89 1.46 4.74 0.61
N PHE A 90 1.71 4.33 1.85
CA PHE A 90 1.33 3.03 2.38
C PHE A 90 0.51 3.24 3.65
N LEU A 91 -0.62 2.54 3.72
CA LEU A 91 -1.30 2.27 4.98
C LEU A 91 -1.19 0.78 5.25
N VAL A 92 -0.74 0.43 6.45
CA VAL A 92 -0.54 -0.95 6.87
C VAL A 92 -1.31 -1.12 8.17
N ASP A 93 -2.30 -2.00 8.13
CA ASP A 93 -3.12 -2.35 9.27
C ASP A 93 -2.66 -3.70 9.82
N LEU A 94 -2.46 -3.75 11.14
CA LEU A 94 -1.99 -4.92 11.88
C LEU A 94 -2.99 -5.20 13.01
N ASP A 95 -3.21 -6.46 13.34
CA ASP A 95 -4.18 -6.82 14.40
C ASP A 95 -3.76 -6.39 15.81
N GLY A 96 -2.45 -6.18 16.05
CA GLY A 96 -1.96 -5.88 17.38
C GLY A 96 -1.50 -4.46 17.64
N THR A 97 -1.21 -4.23 18.92
CA THR A 97 -0.83 -2.93 19.45
C THR A 97 0.65 -2.62 19.19
N THR A 98 0.95 -1.43 18.68
CA THR A 98 2.32 -0.92 18.50
C THR A 98 3.04 -0.60 19.80
N ASP A 99 2.35 -0.66 20.94
CA ASP A 99 2.91 -0.36 22.26
C ASP A 99 3.43 -1.63 22.95
N GLY A 100 4.76 -1.78 23.02
CA GLY A 100 5.39 -2.90 23.71
C GLY A 100 6.92 -2.88 23.64
N ALA A 101 7.57 -3.81 24.34
CA ALA A 101 9.03 -3.93 24.32
C ALA A 101 9.60 -4.38 22.95
N ASN A 102 8.75 -4.99 22.11
CA ASN A 102 9.10 -5.51 20.79
C ASN A 102 7.99 -5.13 19.79
N PRO A 103 7.90 -3.87 19.34
CA PRO A 103 6.89 -3.49 18.36
C PRO A 103 7.12 -4.19 17.02
N PRO A 104 6.07 -4.48 16.25
CA PRO A 104 6.21 -5.03 14.90
C PRO A 104 6.99 -4.06 14.00
N MET A 105 7.83 -4.61 13.12
CA MET A 105 8.53 -3.86 12.09
C MET A 105 7.97 -4.24 10.72
N VAL A 106 7.49 -3.24 9.99
CA VAL A 106 7.07 -3.40 8.59
C VAL A 106 8.25 -3.11 7.67
N GLN A 107 8.56 -4.02 6.76
CA GLN A 107 9.58 -3.83 5.73
C GLN A 107 8.93 -3.79 4.35
N ILE A 108 9.23 -2.75 3.57
CA ILE A 108 8.69 -2.55 2.23
C ILE A 108 9.84 -2.50 1.23
N ALA A 109 9.85 -3.43 0.27
CA ALA A 109 10.73 -3.36 -0.90
C ALA A 109 10.05 -2.67 -2.06
N ILE A 110 10.83 -1.89 -2.80
CA ILE A 110 10.39 -1.29 -4.05
C ILE A 110 11.41 -1.63 -5.13
N ASP A 111 10.98 -2.40 -6.11
CA ASP A 111 11.73 -2.60 -7.35
C ASP A 111 11.37 -1.47 -8.33
N LEU A 112 12.38 -0.68 -8.71
CA LEU A 112 12.23 0.46 -9.62
C LEU A 112 12.66 0.14 -11.05
N ASP A 113 13.49 -0.88 -11.26
CA ASP A 113 14.11 -1.15 -12.56
C ASP A 113 13.40 -2.26 -13.34
N ARG A 114 12.52 -3.04 -12.68
CA ARG A 114 11.75 -4.15 -13.26
C ARG A 114 12.63 -5.20 -13.94
N THR A 115 13.89 -5.29 -13.53
CA THR A 115 14.81 -6.30 -14.02
C THR A 115 14.51 -7.58 -13.25
N ALA A 116 14.32 -8.69 -13.98
CA ALA A 116 14.14 -9.98 -13.32
C ALA A 116 15.29 -10.21 -12.31
N ASP A 117 14.93 -10.66 -11.11
CA ASP A 117 15.86 -10.93 -10.00
C ASP A 117 16.56 -9.74 -9.33
N SER A 118 16.27 -8.48 -9.69
CA SER A 118 16.93 -7.30 -9.09
C SER A 118 16.39 -6.92 -7.70
N GLY A 119 15.12 -7.21 -7.40
CA GLY A 119 14.48 -6.88 -6.11
C GLY A 119 14.00 -8.07 -5.27
N ALA A 120 13.83 -9.25 -5.86
CA ALA A 120 13.18 -10.41 -5.21
C ALA A 120 14.08 -11.20 -4.23
N ARG A 121 15.36 -10.87 -4.11
CA ARG A 121 16.36 -11.73 -3.43
C ARG A 121 16.82 -11.23 -2.05
N PHE A 122 16.27 -10.14 -1.55
CA PHE A 122 16.79 -9.46 -0.35
C PHE A 122 15.97 -9.64 0.93
N PHE A 123 14.93 -10.47 0.92
CA PHE A 123 14.20 -10.84 2.14
C PHE A 123 14.57 -12.27 2.53
N ALA A 124 15.41 -12.37 3.56
CA ALA A 124 15.76 -13.59 4.26
C ALA A 124 15.41 -13.40 5.74
#